data_AF-A0A8C4LI86-F1
#
_entry.id   AF-A0A8C4LI86-F1
#
_cell.length_a   1.000
_cell.length_b   1.000
_cell.length_c   1.000
_cell.angle_alpha   90.00
_cell.angle_beta   90.00
_cell.angle_gamma   90.00
#
_symmetry.space_group_name_H-M   'P 1'
#
loop_
_entity.id
_entity.type
_entity.pdbx_description
1 polymer ?
#
loop_
_entity_poly.entity_id
_entity_poly.type
_entity_poly.pdbx_seq_one_letter_code
_entity_poly.pdbx_strand_id
1 'polypeptide(L)'
;MSYGERPYWDMSNQDVIKAIEEGYRLPAPMDCPAGLHQLMLDCWQKERAERPKFEQIVGILDKMIRNPNSLKTPLGTCSSPLLDQNTPDFTTFCSVGEWLQAIKMERYKDNFTAAGYNSLESVARMTIEDVMSLGITLVGHQKKIMSSIQTMRAQMLHLHGTGIQV
;
A
#
# COMPACT_ATOMS: atom_id res chain seq x y z
N MET A 1 8.28 -17.66 3.71
CA MET A 1 8.23 -18.18 5.10
C MET A 1 9.46 -17.67 5.83
N SER A 2 9.39 -16.76 6.82
CA SER A 2 10.61 -16.23 7.50
C SER A 2 10.70 -16.58 8.99
N TYR A 3 10.37 -17.83 9.34
CA TYR A 3 10.55 -18.43 10.66
C TYR A 3 12.01 -18.88 10.88
N GLY A 4 12.96 -17.95 10.70
CA GLY A 4 14.40 -18.23 10.79
C GLY A 4 15.09 -18.62 9.48
N GLU A 5 14.51 -18.26 8.32
CA GLU A 5 15.13 -18.45 7.01
C GLU A 5 16.44 -17.65 6.88
N ARG A 6 17.43 -18.21 6.16
CA ARG A 6 18.72 -17.56 5.93
C ARG A 6 18.54 -16.33 5.03
N PRO A 7 18.95 -15.12 5.44
CA PRO A 7 18.92 -13.94 4.57
C PRO A 7 19.80 -14.13 3.34
N TYR A 8 19.30 -13.74 2.16
CA TYR A 8 20.01 -13.83 0.88
C TYR A 8 20.57 -15.24 0.59
N TRP A 9 19.80 -16.28 0.90
CA TRP A 9 20.31 -17.63 0.96
C TRP A 9 20.86 -18.17 -0.36
N ASP A 10 20.39 -17.64 -1.47
CA ASP A 10 20.73 -17.98 -2.85
C ASP A 10 21.90 -17.14 -3.42
N MET A 11 22.49 -16.26 -2.61
CA MET A 11 23.54 -15.33 -3.03
C MET A 11 24.90 -15.62 -2.37
N SER A 12 25.98 -15.32 -3.08
CA SER A 12 27.33 -15.29 -2.49
C SER A 12 27.54 -13.99 -1.68
N ASN A 13 28.54 -13.95 -0.79
CA ASN A 13 28.84 -12.74 -0.03
C ASN A 13 29.15 -11.52 -0.94
N GLN A 14 29.81 -11.75 -2.09
CA GLN A 14 30.12 -10.67 -3.04
C GLN A 14 28.85 -10.13 -3.71
N ASP A 15 27.95 -11.02 -4.12
CA ASP A 15 26.67 -10.61 -4.73
C ASP A 15 25.78 -9.86 -3.72
N VAL A 16 25.78 -10.29 -2.46
CA VAL A 16 25.03 -9.61 -1.39
C VAL A 16 25.50 -8.17 -1.22
N ILE A 17 26.81 -7.94 -1.17
CA ILE A 17 27.38 -6.58 -1.07
C ILE A 17 26.90 -5.73 -2.25
N LYS A 18 27.08 -6.23 -3.48
CA LYS A 18 26.69 -5.52 -4.70
C LYS A 18 25.19 -5.18 -4.72
N ALA A 19 24.34 -6.16 -4.41
CA ALA A 19 22.90 -5.96 -4.40
C ALA A 19 22.47 -4.90 -3.37
N ILE A 20 23.07 -4.90 -2.18
CA ILE A 20 22.79 -3.89 -1.15
C ILE A 20 23.18 -2.49 -1.64
N GLU A 21 24.33 -2.34 -2.29
CA GLU A 21 24.84 -1.07 -2.84
C GLU A 21 23.95 -0.50 -3.95
N GLU A 22 23.44 -1.39 -4.82
CA GLU A 22 22.48 -1.12 -5.90
C GLU A 22 21.05 -0.84 -5.38
N GLY A 23 20.81 -1.05 -4.08
CA GLY A 23 19.54 -0.73 -3.43
C GLY A 23 18.57 -1.91 -3.31
N TYR A 24 18.97 -3.11 -3.71
CA TYR A 24 18.17 -4.32 -3.49
C TYR A 24 17.97 -4.58 -2.00
N ARG A 25 16.76 -4.97 -1.63
CA ARG A 25 16.37 -5.37 -0.27
C ARG A 25 15.52 -6.63 -0.34
N LEU A 26 15.49 -7.38 0.76
CA LEU A 26 14.73 -8.62 0.82
C LEU A 26 13.23 -8.35 0.64
N PRO A 27 12.53 -9.22 -0.12
CA PRO A 27 11.09 -9.12 -0.29
C PRO A 27 10.35 -9.35 1.04
N ALA A 28 9.09 -8.95 1.08
CA ALA A 28 8.24 -9.25 2.22
C ALA A 28 8.14 -10.77 2.41
N PRO A 29 8.30 -11.28 3.65
CA PRO A 29 7.99 -12.67 3.92
C PRO A 29 6.51 -12.98 3.67
N MET A 30 6.22 -14.26 3.41
CA MET A 30 4.85 -14.78 3.38
C MET A 30 4.07 -14.38 4.64
N ASP A 31 2.84 -13.90 4.44
CA ASP A 31 1.94 -13.40 5.47
C ASP A 31 2.50 -12.26 6.34
N CYS A 32 3.56 -11.59 5.89
CA CYS A 32 4.09 -10.43 6.58
C CYS A 32 3.14 -9.23 6.43
N PRO A 33 2.72 -8.60 7.53
CA PRO A 33 1.93 -7.39 7.47
C PRO A 33 2.67 -6.27 6.74
N ALA A 34 2.00 -5.56 5.83
CA ALA A 34 2.60 -4.49 5.04
C ALA A 34 3.35 -3.44 5.89
N GLY A 35 2.74 -2.99 7.01
CA GLY A 35 3.38 -2.04 7.92
C GLY A 35 4.66 -2.56 8.57
N LEU A 36 4.75 -3.88 8.80
CA LEU A 36 5.94 -4.51 9.38
C LEU A 36 7.07 -4.61 8.35
N HIS A 37 6.77 -5.00 7.10
CA HIS A 37 7.77 -5.00 6.03
C HIS A 37 8.26 -3.59 5.71
N GLN A 38 7.38 -2.58 5.73
CA GLN A 38 7.78 -1.19 5.57
C GLN A 38 8.76 -0.76 6.67
N LEU A 39 8.51 -1.13 7.93
CA LEU A 39 9.45 -0.86 9.02
C LEU A 39 10.82 -1.53 8.78
N MET A 40 10.87 -2.73 8.18
CA MET A 40 12.13 -3.37 7.78
C MET A 40 12.86 -2.54 6.72
N LEU A 41 12.14 -2.06 5.69
CA LEU A 41 12.71 -1.20 4.64
C LEU A 41 13.25 0.12 5.22
N ASP A 42 12.52 0.73 6.16
CA ASP A 42 12.96 1.94 6.86
C ASP A 42 14.23 1.69 7.68
N CYS A 43 14.35 0.51 8.32
CA CYS A 43 15.58 0.09 8.98
C CYS A 43 16.76 -0.11 8.01
N TRP A 44 16.47 -0.42 6.74
CA TRP A 44 17.46 -0.70 5.70
C TRP A 44 17.73 0.48 4.77
N GLN A 45 17.35 1.70 5.14
CA GLN A 45 17.67 2.91 4.39
C GLN A 45 19.17 3.03 4.13
N LYS A 46 19.53 3.45 2.91
CA LYS A 46 20.94 3.61 2.50
C LYS A 46 21.63 4.64 3.39
N GLU A 47 21.01 5.80 3.55
CA GLU A 47 21.47 6.85 4.45
C GLU A 47 21.16 6.47 5.90
N ARG A 48 22.16 6.58 6.79
CA ARG A 48 22.01 6.19 8.19
C ARG A 48 21.08 7.14 8.94
N ALA A 49 21.10 8.43 8.59
CA ALA A 49 20.30 9.44 9.25
C ALA A 49 18.79 9.24 9.06
N GLU A 50 18.38 8.57 7.97
CA GLU A 50 16.98 8.27 7.65
C GLU A 50 16.43 7.04 8.37
N ARG A 51 17.30 6.26 9.05
CA ARG A 51 16.86 5.06 9.77
C ARG A 51 16.19 5.46 11.10
N PRO A 52 15.09 4.80 11.49
CA PRO A 52 14.44 5.08 12.75
C PRO A 52 15.33 4.70 13.95
N LYS A 53 15.27 5.51 15.01
CA LYS A 53 15.87 5.18 16.30
C LYS A 53 15.07 4.07 16.99
N PHE A 54 15.71 3.35 17.90
CA PHE A 54 15.05 2.26 18.64
C PHE A 54 13.77 2.70 19.36
N GLU A 55 13.74 3.89 19.96
CA GLU A 55 12.53 4.43 20.60
C GLU A 55 11.36 4.57 19.60
N GLN A 56 11.65 4.99 18.37
CA GLN A 56 10.65 5.11 17.31
C GLN A 56 10.17 3.73 16.86
N ILE A 57 11.09 2.77 16.70
CA ILE A 57 10.77 1.37 16.35
C ILE A 57 9.82 0.77 17.39
N VAL A 58 10.15 0.88 18.68
CA VAL A 58 9.29 0.39 19.78
C VAL A 58 7.93 1.06 19.69
N GLY A 59 7.88 2.39 19.56
CA GLY A 59 6.61 3.13 19.46
C GLY A 59 5.75 2.74 18.25
N ILE A 60 6.35 2.38 17.13
CA ILE A 60 5.63 1.89 15.93
C ILE A 60 5.05 0.50 16.20
N LEU A 61 5.87 -0.44 16.67
CA LEU A 61 5.44 -1.81 16.99
C LEU A 61 4.32 -1.81 18.05
N ASP A 62 4.45 -0.97 19.07
CA ASP A 62 3.46 -0.77 20.11
C ASP A 62 2.09 -0.34 19.57
N LYS A 63 2.07 0.59 18.60
CA LYS A 63 0.83 1.03 17.94
C LYS A 63 0.21 -0.10 17.14
N MET A 64 1.02 -0.91 16.45
CA MET A 64 0.55 -2.07 15.69
C MET A 64 -0.07 -3.13 16.61
N ILE A 65 0.57 -3.42 17.75
CA ILE A 65 0.07 -4.38 18.74
C ILE A 65 -1.24 -3.90 19.38
N ARG A 66 -1.35 -2.61 19.69
CA ARG A 66 -2.57 -2.01 20.26
C ARG A 66 -3.73 -1.93 19.27
N ASN A 67 -3.46 -1.99 17.97
CA ASN A 67 -4.48 -2.07 16.93
C ASN A 67 -4.20 -3.23 15.95
N PRO A 68 -4.54 -4.47 16.32
CA PRO A 68 -4.17 -5.67 15.56
C PRO A 68 -4.83 -5.75 14.17
N ASN A 69 -5.85 -4.93 13.88
CA ASN A 69 -6.42 -4.83 12.54
C ASN A 69 -5.44 -4.21 11.53
N SER A 70 -4.47 -3.40 12.00
CA SER A 70 -3.39 -2.85 11.16
C SER A 70 -2.42 -3.93 10.63
N LEU A 71 -2.46 -5.13 11.20
CA LEU A 71 -1.59 -6.25 10.82
C LEU A 71 -2.22 -7.18 9.76
N LYS A 72 -3.51 -7.00 9.44
CA LYS A 72 -4.28 -7.96 8.62
C LYS A 72 -4.17 -7.76 7.11
N THR A 73 -3.23 -6.95 6.64
CA THR A 73 -2.99 -6.73 5.21
C THR A 73 -1.77 -7.53 4.77
N PRO A 74 -1.93 -8.80 4.34
CA PRO A 74 -0.84 -9.54 3.73
C PRO A 74 -0.57 -8.93 2.35
N LEU A 75 0.68 -8.53 2.12
CA LEU A 75 1.14 -8.18 0.78
C LEU A 75 1.17 -9.48 -0.02
N GLY A 76 0.17 -9.66 -0.89
CA GLY A 76 0.09 -10.80 -1.80
C GLY A 76 1.36 -10.90 -2.65
N THR A 77 1.85 -12.14 -2.73
CA THR A 77 2.95 -12.68 -3.56
C THR A 77 3.36 -11.81 -4.76
N CYS A 78 4.66 -11.49 -4.79
CA CYS A 78 5.36 -10.75 -5.84
C CYS A 78 5.49 -11.52 -7.18
N SER A 79 5.30 -10.77 -8.28
CA SER A 79 5.94 -11.01 -9.58
C SER A 79 6.42 -9.65 -10.14
N SER A 80 7.71 -9.57 -10.43
CA SER A 80 8.59 -8.43 -10.82
C SER A 80 8.22 -7.71 -12.14
N PRO A 81 9.08 -6.84 -12.73
CA PRO A 81 9.70 -5.58 -12.28
C PRO A 81 9.37 -4.39 -13.24
N LEU A 82 9.71 -3.17 -12.82
CA LEU A 82 9.93 -1.97 -13.69
C LEU A 82 8.81 -1.59 -14.69
N LEU A 83 8.00 -0.57 -14.37
CA LEU A 83 8.00 0.72 -15.09
C LEU A 83 6.97 1.71 -14.49
N ASP A 84 7.38 2.97 -14.51
CA ASP A 84 6.58 4.20 -14.50
C ASP A 84 5.96 4.72 -13.17
N GLN A 85 6.71 5.66 -12.58
CA GLN A 85 6.43 6.35 -11.31
C GLN A 85 5.27 7.39 -11.38
N ASN A 86 4.48 7.41 -12.46
CA ASN A 86 3.43 8.43 -12.65
C ASN A 86 1.99 7.94 -12.56
N THR A 87 1.78 6.65 -12.27
CA THR A 87 0.45 6.16 -11.89
C THR A 87 0.46 5.75 -10.43
N PRO A 88 -0.38 6.35 -9.56
CA PRO A 88 -0.54 5.84 -8.21
C PRO A 88 -1.04 4.40 -8.32
N ASP A 89 -0.23 3.45 -7.86
CA ASP A 89 -0.63 2.05 -7.77
C ASP A 89 -1.70 1.95 -6.67
N PHE A 90 -2.97 1.82 -7.06
CA PHE A 90 -4.09 1.86 -6.11
C PHE A 90 -4.13 0.62 -5.21
N THR A 91 -3.30 -0.39 -5.48
CA THR A 91 -3.10 -1.55 -4.60
C THR A 91 -2.24 -1.24 -3.37
N THR A 92 -1.57 -0.07 -3.34
CA THR A 92 -0.71 0.36 -2.22
C THR A 92 -1.41 1.22 -1.17
N PHE A 93 -2.63 1.72 -1.44
CA PHE A 93 -3.34 2.57 -0.48
C PHE A 93 -3.98 1.71 0.62
N CYS A 94 -3.66 2.03 1.88
CA CYS A 94 -4.17 1.31 3.03
C CYS A 94 -5.50 1.89 3.57
N SER A 95 -5.94 3.05 3.06
CA SER A 95 -7.17 3.72 3.49
C SER A 95 -7.79 4.64 2.43
N VAL A 96 -9.10 4.90 2.58
CA VAL A 96 -9.82 5.92 1.79
C VAL A 96 -9.21 7.31 1.97
N GLY A 97 -8.66 7.61 3.15
CA GLY A 97 -7.99 8.88 3.44
C GLY A 97 -6.71 9.07 2.62
N GLU A 98 -5.85 8.05 2.56
CA GLU A 98 -4.61 8.09 1.76
C GLU A 98 -4.92 8.16 0.26
N TRP A 99 -5.92 7.41 -0.21
CA TRP A 99 -6.39 7.50 -1.59
C TRP A 99 -6.84 8.92 -1.94
N LEU A 100 -7.69 9.53 -1.10
CA LEU A 100 -8.13 10.91 -1.28
C LEU A 100 -6.95 11.88 -1.25
N GLN A 101 -5.97 11.69 -0.37
CA GLN A 101 -4.76 12.51 -0.31
C GLN A 101 -3.94 12.42 -1.61
N ALA A 102 -3.74 11.21 -2.15
CA ALA A 102 -3.00 10.98 -3.39
C ALA A 102 -3.63 11.69 -4.59
N ILE A 103 -4.96 11.68 -4.68
CA ILE A 103 -5.69 12.43 -5.73
C ILE A 103 -5.95 13.89 -5.36
N LYS A 104 -5.35 14.41 -4.27
CA LYS A 104 -5.52 15.79 -3.76
C LYS A 104 -6.98 16.17 -3.47
N MET A 105 -7.76 15.20 -2.97
CA MET A 105 -9.16 15.32 -2.56
C MET A 105 -9.36 15.03 -1.06
N GLU A 106 -8.30 15.08 -0.25
CA GLU A 106 -8.32 14.79 1.20
C GLU A 106 -9.41 15.56 1.97
N ARG A 107 -9.73 16.78 1.55
CA ARG A 107 -10.77 17.62 2.18
C ARG A 107 -12.15 16.95 2.26
N TYR A 108 -12.39 15.90 1.48
CA TYR A 108 -13.65 15.15 1.48
C TYR A 108 -13.65 13.95 2.42
N LYS A 109 -12.53 13.63 3.08
CA LYS A 109 -12.34 12.45 3.94
C LYS A 109 -13.46 12.23 4.95
N ASP A 110 -13.89 13.29 5.65
CA ASP A 110 -14.95 13.19 6.65
C ASP A 110 -16.30 12.87 6.02
N ASN A 111 -16.58 13.38 4.81
CA ASN A 111 -17.82 13.09 4.07
C ASN A 111 -17.89 11.60 3.70
N PHE A 112 -16.80 11.05 3.15
CA PHE A 112 -16.71 9.62 2.83
C PHE A 112 -16.87 8.75 4.08
N THR A 113 -16.21 9.14 5.18
CA THR A 113 -16.28 8.41 6.45
C THR A 113 -17.69 8.45 7.04
N ALA A 114 -18.33 9.63 7.06
CA ALA A 114 -19.68 9.81 7.59
C ALA A 114 -20.74 9.05 6.79
N ALA A 115 -20.55 8.90 5.49
CA ALA A 115 -21.42 8.11 4.61
C ALA A 115 -21.11 6.60 4.61
N GLY A 116 -20.12 6.15 5.40
CA GLY A 116 -19.79 4.73 5.54
C GLY A 116 -18.82 4.18 4.47
N TYR A 117 -18.26 5.02 3.61
CA TYR A 117 -17.22 4.64 2.65
C TYR A 117 -15.85 4.57 3.35
N ASN A 118 -15.63 3.48 4.09
CA ASN A 118 -14.45 3.26 4.91
C ASN A 118 -13.42 2.29 4.29
N SER A 119 -13.70 1.73 3.11
CA SER A 119 -12.81 0.82 2.39
C SER A 119 -12.71 1.18 0.91
N LEU A 120 -11.55 0.92 0.28
CA LEU A 120 -11.38 1.14 -1.16
C LEU A 120 -12.30 0.25 -1.99
N GLU A 121 -12.66 -0.93 -1.48
CA GLU A 121 -13.64 -1.81 -2.11
C GLU A 121 -15.04 -1.18 -2.17
N SER A 122 -15.48 -0.51 -1.09
CA SER A 122 -16.75 0.23 -1.09
C SER A 122 -16.71 1.43 -2.03
N VAL A 123 -15.58 2.15 -2.08
CA VAL A 123 -15.34 3.27 -3.00
C VAL A 123 -15.32 2.81 -4.45
N ALA A 124 -14.71 1.66 -4.74
CA ALA A 124 -14.67 1.08 -6.07
C ALA A 124 -16.06 0.75 -6.62
N ARG A 125 -17.10 0.63 -5.79
CA ARG A 125 -18.49 0.42 -6.25
C ARG A 125 -19.30 1.70 -6.45
N MET A 126 -18.77 2.85 -6.05
CA MET A 126 -19.50 4.12 -6.12
C MET A 126 -19.84 4.56 -7.53
N THR A 127 -21.02 5.15 -7.68
CA THR A 127 -21.50 5.82 -8.88
C THR A 127 -21.26 7.34 -8.77
N ILE A 128 -21.53 8.06 -9.87
CA ILE A 128 -21.52 9.52 -9.84
C ILE A 128 -22.58 10.08 -8.87
N GLU A 129 -23.73 9.41 -8.73
CA GLU A 129 -24.81 9.79 -7.82
C GLU A 129 -24.36 9.70 -6.36
N ASP A 130 -23.58 8.66 -6.02
CA ASP A 130 -22.98 8.51 -4.69
C ASP A 130 -21.98 9.64 -4.40
N VAL A 131 -21.14 9.99 -5.36
CA VAL A 131 -20.19 11.12 -5.20
C VAL A 131 -20.94 12.45 -5.00
N MET A 132 -22.06 12.64 -5.70
CA MET A 132 -22.89 13.84 -5.53
C MET A 132 -23.61 13.87 -4.18
N SER A 133 -24.07 12.72 -3.67
CA SER A 133 -24.75 12.63 -2.37
C SER A 133 -23.83 12.91 -1.18
N LEU A 134 -22.51 12.76 -1.35
CA LEU A 134 -21.48 13.20 -0.39
C LEU A 134 -21.30 14.73 -0.31
N GLY A 135 -22.08 15.52 -1.05
CA GLY A 135 -21.96 16.97 -1.08
C GLY A 135 -20.83 17.50 -1.96
N ILE A 136 -20.27 16.66 -2.84
CA ILE A 136 -19.21 17.06 -3.78
C ILE A 136 -19.85 17.66 -5.03
N THR A 137 -20.08 18.98 -5.01
CA THR A 137 -20.80 19.70 -6.08
C THR A 137 -19.91 20.21 -7.22
N LEU A 138 -18.60 20.35 -6.99
CA LEU A 138 -17.68 20.83 -8.01
C LEU A 138 -17.44 19.75 -9.09
N VAL A 139 -17.87 20.03 -10.32
CA VAL A 139 -17.76 19.10 -11.47
C VAL A 139 -16.32 18.63 -11.71
N GLY A 140 -15.34 19.51 -11.51
CA GLY A 140 -13.93 19.13 -11.62
C GLY A 140 -13.49 18.08 -10.59
N HIS A 141 -14.00 18.18 -9.36
CA HIS A 141 -13.70 17.21 -8.29
C HIS A 141 -14.43 15.89 -8.52
N GLN A 142 -15.71 15.96 -8.92
CA GLN A 142 -16.47 14.78 -9.31
C GLN A 142 -15.74 13.99 -10.41
N LYS A 143 -15.32 14.67 -11.49
CA LYS A 143 -14.56 14.04 -12.58
C LYS A 143 -13.26 13.41 -12.10
N LYS A 144 -12.50 14.10 -11.25
CA LYS A 144 -11.22 13.59 -10.72
C LYS A 144 -11.42 12.33 -9.87
N ILE A 145 -12.41 12.34 -8.99
CA ILE A 145 -12.75 11.21 -8.11
C ILE A 145 -13.24 10.03 -8.95
N MET A 146 -14.19 10.26 -9.87
CA MET A 146 -14.74 9.20 -10.72
C MET A 146 -13.69 8.60 -11.66
N SER A 147 -12.79 9.40 -12.23
CA SER A 147 -11.68 8.91 -13.04
C SER A 147 -10.75 8.03 -12.22
N SER A 148 -10.45 8.40 -10.98
CA SER A 148 -9.65 7.57 -10.08
C SER A 148 -10.35 6.27 -9.68
N ILE A 149 -11.67 6.29 -9.45
CA ILE A 149 -12.47 5.08 -9.17
C ILE A 149 -12.44 4.13 -10.37
N GLN A 150 -12.50 4.64 -11.60
CA GLN A 150 -12.40 3.82 -12.82
C GLN A 150 -11.02 3.14 -12.93
N THR A 151 -9.94 3.87 -12.64
CA THR A 151 -8.59 3.27 -12.61
C THR A 151 -8.47 2.20 -11.53
N MET A 152 -8.99 2.47 -10.33
CA MET A 152 -9.03 1.51 -9.23
C MET A 152 -9.78 0.22 -9.61
N ARG A 153 -10.95 0.34 -10.27
CA ARG A 153 -11.70 -0.82 -10.79
C ARG A 153 -10.90 -1.65 -11.78
N ALA A 154 -10.23 -1.00 -12.74
CA ALA A 154 -9.45 -1.69 -13.76
C ALA A 154 -8.32 -2.53 -13.14
N GLN A 155 -7.67 -2.01 -12.10
CA GLN A 155 -6.62 -2.72 -11.35
C GLN A 155 -7.19 -3.85 -10.49
N MET A 156 -8.33 -3.66 -9.83
CA MET A 156 -8.98 -4.70 -9.02
C MET A 156 -9.55 -5.86 -9.87
N LEU A 157 -9.96 -5.61 -11.11
CA LEU A 157 -10.42 -6.65 -12.04
C LEU A 157 -9.26 -7.52 -12.55
N HIS A 158 -8.06 -6.95 -12.73
CA HIS A 158 -6.88 -7.71 -13.14
C HIS A 158 -6.46 -8.77 -12.09
N LEU A 159 -6.70 -8.50 -10.81
CA LEU A 159 -6.46 -9.44 -9.70
C LEU A 159 -7.45 -10.62 -9.66
N HIS A 160 -8.65 -10.48 -10.23
CA HIS A 160 -9.67 -11.54 -10.26
C HIS A 160 -9.67 -12.35 -11.57
N GLY A 161 -8.87 -11.97 -12.58
CA GLY A 161 -8.82 -12.61 -13.89
C GLY A 161 -7.79 -13.75 -14.04
N THR A 162 -6.93 -13.98 -13.04
CA THR A 162 -5.88 -15.02 -13.08
C THR A 162 -6.24 -16.29 -12.28
N GLY A 163 -7.53 -16.53 -12.07
CA GLY A 163 -8.06 -17.79 -11.53
C GLY A 163 -8.14 -18.89 -12.59
N ILE A 164 -7.10 -19.72 -12.66
CA ILE A 164 -7.11 -21.16 -13.03
C ILE A 164 -7.97 -21.55 -14.25
N GLN A 165 -7.31 -21.88 -15.37
CA GLN A 165 -7.75 -22.98 -16.23
C GLN A 165 -6.82 -24.17 -16.01
N VAL A 166 -7.46 -25.31 -15.75
CA VAL A 166 -6.90 -26.65 -15.48
C VAL A 166 -6.06 -27.16 -16.65
#